data_AF-A0A845D8X5-F1
#
_entry.id   AF-A0A845D8X5-F1
#
_cell.length_a   1.000
_cell.length_b   1.000
_cell.length_c   1.000
_cell.angle_alpha   90.00
_cell.angle_beta   90.00
_cell.angle_gamma   90.00
#
_symmetry.space_group_name_H-M   'P 1'
#
loop_
_entity.id
_entity.type
_entity.pdbx_description
1 polymer ?
#
loop_
_entity_poly.entity_id
_entity_poly.type
_entity_poly.pdbx_seq_one_letter_code
_entity_poly.pdbx_strand_id
1 'polypeptide(L)'
;MKSLFDLFILILFDPRKVCPSESEGEEFSTFAGTRFCSFCKLLSRPIQYIGLLFFSSFLLISCQSTVRQNPYNVEAEINRLPSSFKRGINNTPSHEKRPCDLKQGSAVVLMYHKFDEPYKSTSVTIEQFIEQMEFFKNNGYKVVSLGKIVSAAKGDIPFGEKWIAITIDDAYKSFLKAKPILETYQYPYTIFVNTQAVDENYKSSMSWDDLRTIVQSGLGELAAHSHTHGHLVQDMNSEQRKRDILVSVERIFQNTSTMPRFFSYPFGEVSNNLIEEIKNMNQVILGKSFYFEAAFSTQSGPVGCSSDLFTLPRFAINEKYGVIDDLFKIKVNSVHLPIYDYHPKNKAVCVEQQVSKVYFSTDSHIDLESMRCYASRGNSARVNISNGLVTVELEKPLGHGLSNPNDIRERLNCTAYYKRGFIWYGREFTILKNSAECSK
;
A
#
# COMPACT_ATOMS: atom_id res chain seq x y z
N MET A 1 43.39 -14.63 -42.15
CA MET A 1 42.26 -14.10 -41.35
C MET A 1 41.04 -14.92 -41.72
N LYS A 2 40.44 -15.77 -40.91
CA LYS A 2 40.53 -16.18 -39.50
C LYS A 2 39.84 -17.57 -39.52
N SER A 3 40.30 -18.73 -39.04
CA SER A 3 41.24 -19.05 -37.95
C SER A 3 41.05 -18.15 -36.73
N LEU A 4 39.82 -18.10 -36.20
CA LEU A 4 39.48 -17.57 -34.87
C LEU A 4 38.00 -17.79 -34.48
N PHE A 5 37.32 -18.82 -35.02
CA PHE A 5 35.93 -19.13 -34.63
C PHE A 5 35.73 -20.52 -33.99
N ASP A 6 36.64 -21.47 -34.24
CA ASP A 6 36.57 -22.81 -33.62
C ASP A 6 37.38 -22.92 -32.30
N LEU A 7 37.82 -21.79 -31.74
CA LEU A 7 38.56 -21.73 -30.47
C LEU A 7 37.84 -20.90 -29.39
N PHE A 8 36.50 -20.90 -29.40
CA PHE A 8 35.71 -20.20 -28.36
C PHE A 8 34.58 -21.04 -27.72
N ILE A 9 34.50 -22.35 -28.01
CA ILE A 9 33.60 -23.29 -27.29
C ILE A 9 34.41 -24.38 -26.59
N LEU A 10 35.47 -23.98 -25.87
CA LEU A 10 36.24 -24.91 -25.02
C LEU A 10 36.80 -24.28 -23.72
N ILE A 11 36.39 -23.05 -23.38
CA ILE A 11 36.71 -22.44 -22.09
C ILE A 11 35.45 -21.73 -21.59
N LEU A 12 34.61 -22.45 -20.84
CA LEU A 12 33.77 -21.93 -19.72
C LEU A 12 32.82 -22.99 -19.11
N PHE A 13 33.16 -24.29 -19.16
CA PHE A 13 32.55 -25.27 -18.26
C PHE A 13 33.63 -26.19 -17.71
N ASP A 14 34.20 -25.79 -16.57
CA ASP A 14 35.02 -26.68 -15.73
C ASP A 14 34.08 -27.65 -14.99
N PRO A 15 34.09 -28.96 -15.29
CA PRO A 15 33.18 -29.92 -14.68
C PRO A 15 33.50 -30.23 -13.20
N ARG A 16 34.51 -29.59 -12.61
CA ARG A 16 34.92 -29.80 -11.20
C ARG A 16 34.29 -28.84 -10.21
N LYS A 17 33.35 -27.97 -10.63
CA LYS A 17 32.71 -26.97 -9.75
C LYS A 17 31.24 -27.20 -9.40
N VAL A 18 30.66 -28.37 -9.70
CA VAL A 18 29.20 -28.63 -9.51
C VAL A 18 28.88 -29.76 -8.51
N CYS A 19 29.83 -30.21 -7.69
CA CYS A 19 29.54 -31.13 -6.58
C CYS A 19 30.34 -30.73 -5.33
N PRO A 20 29.70 -30.45 -4.17
CA PRO A 20 30.41 -30.35 -2.90
C PRO A 20 30.94 -31.73 -2.49
N SER A 21 32.16 -31.77 -1.99
CA SER A 21 32.75 -32.94 -1.32
C SER A 21 32.05 -33.21 0.01
N GLU A 22 31.74 -34.47 0.28
CA GLU A 22 31.26 -34.97 1.57
C GLU A 22 32.34 -34.82 2.65
N SER A 23 32.03 -34.11 3.75
CA SER A 23 32.60 -34.38 5.07
C SER A 23 31.64 -33.88 6.16
N GLU A 24 31.07 -34.86 6.87
CA GLU A 24 30.54 -34.84 8.25
C GLU A 24 29.21 -34.11 8.56
N GLY A 25 28.22 -34.90 9.02
CA GLY A 25 27.30 -34.48 10.09
C GLY A 25 25.81 -34.37 9.78
N GLU A 26 25.10 -35.51 9.86
CA GLU A 26 23.72 -35.71 10.36
C GLU A 26 22.48 -35.04 9.70
N GLU A 27 21.56 -35.94 9.33
CA GLU A 27 20.09 -35.86 9.24
C GLU A 27 19.41 -34.59 8.73
N PHE A 28 18.79 -34.66 7.53
CA PHE A 28 17.36 -34.34 7.36
C PHE A 28 16.83 -34.86 6.01
N SER A 29 15.56 -35.23 6.04
CA SER A 29 14.79 -36.08 5.14
C SER A 29 14.45 -35.52 3.75
N THR A 30 14.61 -36.38 2.72
CA THR A 30 13.74 -36.67 1.55
C THR A 30 12.77 -35.57 1.05
N PHE A 31 12.68 -35.17 -0.23
CA PHE A 31 12.44 -36.00 -1.41
C PHE A 31 12.42 -35.10 -2.68
N ALA A 32 13.53 -34.99 -3.44
CA ALA A 32 13.56 -34.56 -4.86
C ALA A 32 15.02 -34.34 -5.33
N GLY A 33 15.74 -35.41 -5.71
CA GLY A 33 17.15 -35.23 -6.11
C GLY A 33 17.82 -36.37 -6.84
N THR A 34 17.08 -37.36 -7.35
CA THR A 34 17.68 -38.62 -7.85
C THR A 34 17.21 -39.05 -9.25
N ARG A 35 16.92 -38.11 -10.15
CA ARG A 35 16.59 -38.45 -11.55
C ARG A 35 17.39 -37.73 -12.65
N PHE A 36 18.43 -36.96 -12.30
CA PHE A 36 19.19 -36.22 -13.30
C PHE A 36 20.58 -36.80 -13.65
N CYS A 37 21.02 -37.89 -13.00
CA CYS A 37 22.39 -38.41 -13.18
C CYS A 37 22.51 -39.69 -14.04
N SER A 38 21.42 -40.24 -14.59
CA SER A 38 21.47 -41.49 -15.39
C SER A 38 21.41 -41.31 -16.90
N PHE A 39 21.41 -40.09 -17.43
CA PHE A 39 21.25 -39.86 -18.87
C PHE A 39 22.54 -39.54 -19.66
N CYS A 40 23.68 -39.37 -18.98
CA CYS A 40 24.95 -38.97 -19.60
C CYS A 40 26.02 -40.08 -19.66
N LYS A 41 25.62 -41.36 -19.78
CA LYS A 41 26.58 -42.49 -19.93
C LYS A 41 26.37 -43.40 -21.14
N LEU A 42 25.42 -43.10 -22.03
CA LEU A 42 25.30 -43.79 -23.32
C LEU A 42 25.40 -42.76 -24.42
N LEU A 43 26.61 -42.52 -24.91
CA LEU A 43 26.91 -42.07 -26.29
C LEU A 43 28.44 -41.94 -26.40
N SER A 44 29.13 -43.07 -26.47
CA SER A 44 30.50 -43.13 -26.97
C SER A 44 30.77 -44.49 -27.61
N ARG A 45 30.44 -44.62 -28.91
CA ARG A 45 31.30 -45.16 -29.98
C ARG A 45 30.53 -45.41 -31.30
N PRO A 46 31.23 -45.39 -32.45
CA PRO A 46 30.67 -45.19 -33.79
C PRO A 46 30.40 -46.52 -34.51
N ILE A 47 29.54 -46.54 -35.54
CA ILE A 47 29.67 -47.35 -36.78
C ILE A 47 28.47 -47.11 -37.73
N GLN A 48 28.82 -46.63 -38.93
CA GLN A 48 28.33 -46.91 -40.30
C GLN A 48 26.90 -46.59 -40.78
N TYR A 49 26.90 -45.68 -41.77
CA TYR A 49 26.00 -45.46 -42.91
C TYR A 49 25.02 -46.58 -43.29
N ILE A 50 23.76 -46.19 -43.55
CA ILE A 50 22.97 -46.37 -44.80
C ILE A 50 21.49 -46.09 -44.46
N GLY A 51 20.83 -45.21 -45.21
CA GLY A 51 19.36 -45.04 -45.13
C GLY A 51 18.87 -43.59 -45.09
N LEU A 52 19.36 -42.74 -45.99
CA LEU A 52 18.62 -41.56 -46.43
C LEU A 52 17.48 -42.03 -47.34
N LEU A 53 16.28 -41.47 -47.11
CA LEU A 53 15.05 -41.49 -47.91
C LEU A 53 13.88 -42.23 -47.24
N PHE A 54 12.75 -41.52 -47.19
CA PHE A 54 11.43 -41.89 -46.66
C PHE A 54 11.26 -41.78 -45.16
N PHE A 55 10.96 -40.58 -44.65
CA PHE A 55 9.92 -40.32 -43.62
C PHE A 55 9.77 -38.80 -43.43
N SER A 56 9.36 -38.09 -44.50
CA SER A 56 9.05 -36.65 -44.46
C SER A 56 7.59 -36.41 -44.87
N SER A 57 6.65 -37.12 -44.24
CA SER A 57 5.22 -36.95 -44.53
C SER A 57 4.29 -37.63 -43.52
N PHE A 58 4.59 -37.59 -42.21
CA PHE A 58 3.63 -38.02 -41.18
C PHE A 58 3.90 -37.34 -39.83
N LEU A 59 3.83 -36.00 -39.77
CA LEU A 59 3.80 -35.24 -38.50
C LEU A 59 3.23 -33.81 -38.67
N LEU A 60 2.19 -33.68 -39.49
CA LEU A 60 1.43 -32.42 -39.66
C LEU A 60 -0.09 -32.58 -39.46
N ILE A 61 -0.53 -33.67 -38.82
CA ILE A 61 -1.94 -33.86 -38.45
C ILE A 61 -2.00 -34.39 -37.02
N SER A 62 -1.96 -33.48 -36.04
CA SER A 62 -2.50 -33.61 -34.66
C SER A 62 -1.79 -32.68 -33.67
N CYS A 63 -1.73 -31.38 -33.97
CA CYS A 63 -1.53 -30.36 -32.94
C CYS A 63 -2.48 -29.18 -33.19
N GLN A 64 -3.77 -29.50 -33.28
CA GLN A 64 -4.86 -28.58 -32.97
C GLN A 64 -5.55 -29.09 -31.71
N SER A 65 -4.79 -29.25 -30.61
CA SER A 65 -5.38 -29.07 -29.29
C SER A 65 -5.57 -27.56 -29.13
N THR A 66 -6.73 -27.09 -29.58
CA THR A 66 -7.31 -25.81 -29.20
C THR A 66 -7.11 -25.61 -27.70
N VAL A 67 -6.22 -24.68 -27.32
CA VAL A 67 -6.33 -24.00 -26.04
C VAL A 67 -7.64 -23.23 -26.12
N ARG A 68 -8.75 -23.87 -25.73
CA ARG A 68 -9.98 -23.16 -25.37
C ARG A 68 -9.63 -22.33 -24.14
N GLN A 69 -9.21 -21.09 -24.36
CA GLN A 69 -9.45 -20.07 -23.35
C GLN A 69 -10.97 -19.99 -23.22
N ASN A 70 -11.50 -20.55 -22.13
CA ASN A 70 -12.89 -20.39 -21.79
C ASN A 70 -13.12 -18.88 -21.63
N PRO A 71 -13.97 -18.22 -22.46
CA PRO A 71 -14.19 -16.79 -22.31
C PRO A 71 -14.69 -16.57 -20.89
N TYR A 72 -13.95 -15.76 -20.14
CA TYR A 72 -14.28 -15.40 -18.78
C TYR A 72 -15.71 -14.84 -18.76
N ASN A 73 -16.66 -15.60 -18.22
CA ASN A 73 -18.08 -15.25 -18.26
C ASN A 73 -18.37 -14.23 -17.16
N VAL A 74 -18.14 -12.97 -17.51
CA VAL A 74 -18.38 -11.77 -16.68
C VAL A 74 -19.77 -11.79 -16.05
N GLU A 75 -20.78 -12.19 -16.83
CA GLU A 75 -22.17 -12.18 -16.42
C GLU A 75 -22.43 -13.22 -15.34
N ALA A 76 -21.85 -14.41 -15.47
CA ALA A 76 -21.89 -15.45 -14.44
C ALA A 76 -21.17 -15.02 -13.15
N GLU A 77 -20.10 -14.22 -13.26
CA GLU A 77 -19.35 -13.75 -12.10
C GLU A 77 -20.04 -12.58 -11.40
N ILE A 78 -20.54 -11.60 -12.15
CA ILE A 78 -21.45 -10.56 -11.65
C ILE A 78 -22.63 -11.20 -10.92
N ASN A 79 -23.18 -12.29 -11.46
CA ASN A 79 -24.28 -13.03 -10.84
C ASN A 79 -23.91 -13.76 -9.53
N ARG A 80 -22.62 -13.92 -9.21
CA ARG A 80 -22.15 -14.48 -7.93
C ARG A 80 -21.76 -13.43 -6.90
N LEU A 81 -21.66 -12.15 -7.30
CA LEU A 81 -21.37 -11.05 -6.39
C LEU A 81 -22.53 -10.82 -5.40
N PRO A 82 -22.27 -10.27 -4.21
CA PRO A 82 -23.34 -9.87 -3.30
C PRO A 82 -24.34 -8.93 -3.99
N SER A 83 -25.63 -9.08 -3.70
CA SER A 83 -26.70 -8.29 -4.32
C SER A 83 -26.54 -6.77 -4.12
N SER A 84 -25.83 -6.33 -3.08
CA SER A 84 -25.43 -4.94 -2.85
C SER A 84 -24.43 -4.43 -3.88
N PHE A 85 -23.47 -5.26 -4.31
CA PHE A 85 -22.44 -4.91 -5.30
C PHE A 85 -23.00 -4.96 -6.73
N LYS A 86 -23.86 -5.94 -7.04
CA LYS A 86 -24.54 -5.99 -8.36
C LYS A 86 -25.36 -4.73 -8.65
N ARG A 87 -26.01 -4.16 -7.62
CA ARG A 87 -26.74 -2.89 -7.73
C ARG A 87 -25.80 -1.72 -8.06
N GLY A 88 -24.57 -1.72 -7.55
CA GLY A 88 -23.55 -0.71 -7.87
C GLY A 88 -23.01 -0.81 -9.30
N ILE A 89 -22.87 -2.03 -9.83
CA ILE A 89 -22.44 -2.25 -11.23
C ILE A 89 -23.51 -1.75 -12.22
N ASN A 90 -24.79 -2.08 -11.97
CA ASN A 90 -25.90 -1.71 -12.87
C ASN A 90 -26.34 -0.25 -12.74
N ASN A 91 -26.09 0.38 -11.59
CA ASN A 91 -26.25 1.81 -11.38
C ASN A 91 -24.88 2.48 -11.43
N THR A 92 -24.16 2.33 -12.56
CA THR A 92 -23.08 3.30 -12.83
C THR A 92 -23.79 4.65 -12.87
N PRO A 93 -23.58 5.51 -11.88
CA PRO A 93 -24.42 6.68 -11.80
C PRO A 93 -24.09 7.57 -12.98
N SER A 94 -25.13 8.02 -13.68
CA SER A 94 -25.07 9.22 -14.49
C SER A 94 -24.87 10.41 -13.55
N HIS A 95 -23.70 10.53 -12.92
CA HIS A 95 -23.46 11.59 -11.95
C HIS A 95 -22.96 12.83 -12.68
N GLU A 96 -23.77 13.89 -12.61
CA GLU A 96 -23.46 15.31 -12.78
C GLU A 96 -22.34 15.85 -11.83
N LYS A 97 -21.45 14.99 -11.33
CA LYS A 97 -20.18 15.39 -10.71
C LYS A 97 -19.08 15.03 -11.70
N ARG A 98 -18.19 15.99 -12.04
CA ARG A 98 -17.12 15.81 -13.03
C ARG A 98 -16.54 14.39 -12.93
N PRO A 99 -16.61 13.56 -13.99
CA PRO A 99 -16.19 12.18 -13.89
C PRO A 99 -14.73 12.12 -13.46
N CYS A 100 -14.46 11.50 -12.31
CA CYS A 100 -13.10 11.31 -11.80
C CYS A 100 -12.34 10.45 -12.80
N ASP A 101 -11.32 11.03 -13.44
CA ASP A 101 -10.50 10.36 -14.44
C ASP A 101 -9.01 10.43 -14.07
N LEU A 102 -8.18 9.66 -14.77
CA LEU A 102 -6.72 9.69 -14.58
C LEU A 102 -6.07 11.05 -14.89
N LYS A 103 -6.78 11.96 -15.57
CA LYS A 103 -6.27 13.27 -16.01
C LYS A 103 -6.49 14.35 -14.96
N GLN A 104 -7.41 14.17 -14.02
CA GLN A 104 -7.64 15.10 -12.90
C GLN A 104 -6.45 15.20 -11.94
N GLY A 105 -5.46 14.30 -12.09
CA GLY A 105 -4.23 14.30 -11.30
C GLY A 105 -4.39 13.59 -9.96
N SER A 106 -3.28 13.49 -9.24
CA SER A 106 -3.21 12.89 -7.92
C SER A 106 -2.08 13.52 -7.13
N ALA A 107 -2.11 13.35 -5.81
CA ALA A 107 -1.05 13.79 -4.92
C ALA A 107 -0.55 12.64 -4.04
N VAL A 108 0.70 12.71 -3.64
CA VAL A 108 1.32 11.69 -2.78
C VAL A 108 1.41 12.23 -1.36
N VAL A 109 0.98 11.43 -0.38
CA VAL A 109 1.16 11.74 1.04
C VAL A 109 2.18 10.79 1.61
N LEU A 110 3.28 11.33 2.14
CA LEU A 110 4.35 10.56 2.76
C LEU A 110 4.17 10.53 4.28
N MET A 111 4.36 9.36 4.88
CA MET A 111 4.19 9.12 6.31
C MET A 111 5.54 8.71 6.92
N TYR A 112 6.06 9.57 7.78
CA TYR A 112 7.25 9.35 8.60
C TYR A 112 6.85 9.17 10.07
N HIS A 113 7.73 8.63 10.91
CA HIS A 113 7.50 8.54 12.36
C HIS A 113 8.74 9.03 13.12
N LYS A 114 9.88 8.32 12.98
CA LYS A 114 11.13 8.59 13.72
C LYS A 114 12.27 9.00 12.79
N PHE A 115 13.27 9.67 13.37
CA PHE A 115 14.46 10.17 12.68
C PHE A 115 15.73 9.84 13.48
N ASP A 116 16.66 9.09 12.88
CA ASP A 116 17.87 8.57 13.51
C ASP A 116 17.60 7.82 14.83
N GLU A 117 16.63 6.90 14.83
CA GLU A 117 16.31 6.04 15.97
C GLU A 117 16.61 4.56 15.64
N PRO A 118 16.95 3.71 16.63
CA PRO A 118 17.38 2.33 16.38
C PRO A 118 16.37 1.43 15.65
N TYR A 119 15.08 1.74 15.74
CA TYR A 119 14.00 0.95 15.14
C TYR A 119 13.80 1.31 13.67
N LYS A 120 14.64 0.74 12.81
CA LYS A 120 14.68 0.98 11.36
C LYS A 120 13.35 0.80 10.61
N SER A 121 12.43 0.00 11.15
CA SER A 121 11.11 -0.24 10.54
C SER A 121 10.19 0.97 10.60
N THR A 122 10.43 1.92 11.50
CA THR A 122 9.66 3.17 11.67
C THR A 122 10.56 4.41 11.77
N SER A 123 11.86 4.28 11.50
CA SER A 123 12.80 5.39 11.45
C SER A 123 13.32 5.59 10.04
N VAL A 124 13.60 6.83 9.65
CA VAL A 124 14.52 7.18 8.54
C VAL A 124 15.79 7.76 9.12
N THR A 125 16.88 7.81 8.37
CA THR A 125 18.04 8.62 8.78
C THR A 125 17.87 10.08 8.36
N ILE A 126 18.57 11.00 9.02
CA ILE A 126 18.59 12.40 8.63
C ILE A 126 19.19 12.59 7.23
N GLU A 127 20.22 11.84 6.87
CA GLU A 127 20.82 11.87 5.53
C GLU A 127 19.79 11.49 4.45
N GLN A 128 19.05 10.40 4.66
CA GLN A 128 17.97 10.00 3.75
C GLN A 128 16.92 11.10 3.62
N PHE A 129 16.56 11.75 4.73
CA PHE A 129 15.57 12.81 4.71
C PHE A 129 16.07 14.05 3.95
N ILE A 130 17.34 14.43 4.12
CA ILE A 130 17.99 15.52 3.34
C ILE A 130 17.96 15.19 1.85
N GLU A 131 18.39 13.99 1.46
CA GLU A 131 18.39 13.54 0.07
C GLU A 131 16.99 13.57 -0.54
N GLN A 132 15.95 13.20 0.22
CA GLN A 132 14.56 13.26 -0.23
C GLN A 132 14.10 14.71 -0.48
N MET A 133 14.38 15.64 0.45
CA MET A 133 13.97 17.04 0.28
C MET A 133 14.70 17.68 -0.90
N GLU A 134 16.00 17.41 -1.05
CA GLU A 134 16.79 17.86 -2.19
C GLU A 134 16.26 17.26 -3.51
N PHE A 135 15.95 15.96 -3.52
CA PHE A 135 15.36 15.29 -4.66
C PHE A 135 14.05 15.95 -5.08
N PHE A 136 13.17 16.28 -4.12
CA PHE A 136 11.91 16.96 -4.41
C PHE A 136 12.13 18.32 -5.07
N LYS A 137 13.03 19.14 -4.51
CA LYS A 137 13.40 20.45 -5.07
C LYS A 137 13.95 20.32 -6.50
N ASN A 138 14.90 19.41 -6.70
CA ASN A 138 15.64 19.28 -7.96
C ASN A 138 14.82 18.63 -9.09
N ASN A 139 13.75 17.89 -8.76
CA ASN A 139 12.94 17.15 -9.74
C ASN A 139 11.54 17.73 -9.95
N GLY A 140 11.31 18.97 -9.50
CA GLY A 140 10.09 19.72 -9.76
C GLY A 140 8.87 19.23 -8.97
N TYR A 141 9.08 18.52 -7.86
CA TYR A 141 8.01 18.21 -6.92
C TYR A 141 7.61 19.46 -6.15
N LYS A 142 6.33 19.56 -5.81
CA LYS A 142 5.78 20.66 -5.02
C LYS A 142 5.31 20.10 -3.69
N VAL A 143 6.08 20.36 -2.63
CA VAL A 143 5.62 20.03 -1.29
C VAL A 143 4.56 21.06 -0.89
N VAL A 144 3.34 20.58 -0.64
CA VAL A 144 2.15 21.38 -0.33
C VAL A 144 1.56 20.95 1.00
N SER A 145 0.76 21.83 1.62
CA SER A 145 0.08 21.48 2.87
C SER A 145 -0.89 20.31 2.67
N LEU A 146 -1.07 19.50 3.71
CA LEU A 146 -2.00 18.38 3.68
C LEU A 146 -3.42 18.84 3.35
N GLY A 147 -3.85 19.99 3.90
CA GLY A 147 -5.13 20.60 3.60
C GLY A 147 -5.34 20.92 2.12
N LYS A 148 -4.29 21.29 1.37
CA LYS A 148 -4.40 21.53 -0.07
C LYS A 148 -4.71 20.25 -0.84
N ILE A 149 -4.10 19.12 -0.44
CA ILE A 149 -4.42 17.81 -1.00
C ILE A 149 -5.84 17.39 -0.65
N VAL A 150 -6.29 17.62 0.59
CA VAL A 150 -7.66 17.31 1.02
C VAL A 150 -8.68 18.14 0.23
N SER A 151 -8.46 19.44 0.05
CA SER A 151 -9.33 20.28 -0.80
C SER A 151 -9.38 19.79 -2.25
N ALA A 152 -8.26 19.32 -2.80
CA ALA A 152 -8.26 18.74 -4.14
C ALA A 152 -9.03 17.41 -4.21
N ALA A 153 -8.89 16.55 -3.20
CA ALA A 153 -9.65 15.31 -3.09
C ALA A 153 -11.16 15.54 -2.92
N LYS A 154 -11.55 16.63 -2.25
CA LYS A 154 -12.96 17.09 -2.15
C LYS A 154 -13.50 17.62 -3.48
N GLY A 155 -12.63 17.98 -4.42
CA GLY A 155 -12.98 18.62 -5.69
C GLY A 155 -13.11 20.15 -5.60
N ASP A 156 -12.70 20.76 -4.49
CA ASP A 156 -12.75 22.21 -4.28
C ASP A 156 -11.75 22.95 -5.19
N ILE A 157 -10.61 22.30 -5.45
CA ILE A 157 -9.54 22.78 -6.35
C ILE A 157 -9.00 21.61 -7.19
N PRO A 158 -8.37 21.85 -8.36
CA PRO A 158 -7.70 20.77 -9.09
C PRO A 158 -6.42 20.32 -8.38
N PHE A 159 -6.04 19.05 -8.56
CA PHE A 159 -4.67 18.62 -8.21
C PHE A 159 -3.66 19.35 -9.08
N GLY A 160 -2.56 19.79 -8.47
CA GLY A 160 -1.40 20.25 -9.23
C GLY A 160 -0.44 19.12 -9.54
N GLU A 161 0.46 19.36 -10.48
CA GLU A 161 1.48 18.39 -10.86
C GLU A 161 2.47 18.12 -9.72
N LYS A 162 2.79 16.83 -9.51
CA LYS A 162 3.81 16.35 -8.57
C LYS A 162 3.65 16.90 -7.15
N TRP A 163 2.42 16.99 -6.67
CA TRP A 163 2.15 17.39 -5.30
C TRP A 163 2.53 16.28 -4.31
N ILE A 164 3.26 16.68 -3.28
CA ILE A 164 3.62 15.84 -2.14
C ILE A 164 3.19 16.54 -0.86
N ALA A 165 2.61 15.82 0.10
CA ALA A 165 2.52 16.28 1.48
C ALA A 165 3.37 15.39 2.39
N ILE A 166 3.95 16.02 3.41
CA ILE A 166 4.78 15.36 4.41
C ILE A 166 3.99 15.28 5.71
N THR A 167 3.82 14.06 6.22
CA THR A 167 3.14 13.79 7.48
C THR A 167 4.07 13.03 8.42
N ILE A 168 4.01 13.36 9.71
CA ILE A 168 4.79 12.74 10.77
C ILE A 168 3.80 12.26 11.84
N ASP A 169 3.84 10.97 12.13
CA ASP A 169 2.96 10.36 13.14
C ASP A 169 3.67 10.31 14.51
N ASP A 170 2.87 10.18 15.57
CA ASP A 170 3.26 9.92 16.96
C ASP A 170 3.97 11.05 17.72
N ALA A 171 4.18 12.21 17.10
CA ALA A 171 4.84 13.36 17.73
C ALA A 171 6.19 13.04 18.42
N TYR A 172 6.98 12.10 17.88
CA TYR A 172 8.28 11.77 18.46
C TYR A 172 9.23 12.97 18.47
N LYS A 173 9.97 13.12 19.57
CA LYS A 173 10.99 14.16 19.78
C LYS A 173 12.11 14.13 18.73
N SER A 174 12.38 12.96 18.15
CA SER A 174 13.38 12.81 17.09
C SER A 174 13.08 13.65 15.85
N PHE A 175 11.80 13.98 15.57
CA PHE A 175 11.44 14.89 14.49
C PHE A 175 12.07 16.29 14.63
N LEU A 176 12.38 16.75 15.84
CA LEU A 176 13.05 18.05 16.03
C LEU A 176 14.41 18.14 15.33
N LYS A 177 15.07 17.00 15.07
CA LYS A 177 16.30 16.94 14.23
C LYS A 177 16.01 17.23 12.76
N ALA A 178 14.83 16.83 12.26
CA ALA A 178 14.42 16.95 10.87
C ALA A 178 13.70 18.28 10.55
N LYS A 179 13.06 18.89 11.56
CA LYS A 179 12.34 20.17 11.42
C LYS A 179 13.15 21.27 10.72
N PRO A 180 14.43 21.56 11.08
CA PRO A 180 15.21 22.62 10.42
C PRO A 180 15.43 22.40 8.92
N ILE A 181 15.41 21.13 8.47
CA ILE A 181 15.53 20.79 7.05
C ILE A 181 14.27 21.28 6.33
N LEU A 182 13.09 20.94 6.82
CA LEU A 182 11.82 21.42 6.24
C LEU A 182 11.71 22.94 6.22
N GLU A 183 12.20 23.61 7.28
CA GLU A 183 12.26 25.08 7.34
C GLU A 183 13.19 25.67 6.28
N THR A 184 14.35 25.06 6.04
CA THR A 184 15.28 25.48 4.97
C THR A 184 14.64 25.43 3.59
N TYR A 185 13.81 24.41 3.33
CA TYR A 185 13.10 24.25 2.06
C TYR A 185 11.75 24.99 2.01
N GLN A 186 11.31 25.59 3.12
CA GLN A 186 9.96 26.17 3.28
C GLN A 186 8.85 25.15 2.96
N TYR A 187 9.06 23.91 3.38
CA TYR A 187 8.15 22.81 3.10
C TYR A 187 7.13 22.65 4.24
N PRO A 188 5.82 22.75 3.96
CA PRO A 188 4.79 22.52 4.96
C PRO A 188 4.72 21.05 5.35
N TYR A 189 4.33 20.80 6.60
CA TYR A 189 4.18 19.45 7.13
C TYR A 189 3.06 19.37 8.17
N THR A 190 2.53 18.16 8.38
CA THR A 190 1.50 17.90 9.38
C THR A 190 1.99 16.87 10.38
N ILE A 191 1.81 17.12 11.68
CA ILE A 191 2.11 16.17 12.75
C ILE A 191 0.81 15.62 13.32
N PHE A 192 0.64 14.31 13.25
CA PHE A 192 -0.45 13.60 13.92
C PHE A 192 -0.02 13.27 15.36
N VAL A 193 -0.72 13.86 16.34
CA VAL A 193 -0.33 13.83 17.75
C VAL A 193 -1.20 12.84 18.52
N ASN A 194 -0.56 11.84 19.14
CA ASN A 194 -1.16 11.02 20.19
C ASN A 194 -0.92 11.65 21.56
N THR A 195 -1.96 12.25 22.14
CA THR A 195 -1.75 13.27 23.18
C THR A 195 -1.36 12.73 24.54
N GLN A 196 -1.65 11.46 24.87
CA GLN A 196 -1.28 10.89 26.16
C GLN A 196 0.25 10.85 26.35
N ALA A 197 1.01 10.47 25.31
CA ALA A 197 2.47 10.43 25.39
C ALA A 197 3.09 11.81 25.62
N VAL A 198 2.46 12.86 25.08
CA VAL A 198 2.86 14.26 25.30
C VAL A 198 2.47 14.71 26.71
N ASP A 199 1.24 14.43 27.16
CA ASP A 199 0.73 14.78 28.48
C ASP A 199 1.53 14.13 29.61
N GLU A 200 1.91 12.86 29.44
CA GLU A 200 2.72 12.09 30.39
C GLU A 200 4.23 12.37 30.27
N ASN A 201 4.64 13.30 29.40
CA ASN A 201 6.04 13.70 29.17
C ASN A 201 6.97 12.51 28.88
N TYR A 202 6.56 11.61 28.01
CA TYR A 202 7.41 10.49 27.59
C TYR A 202 8.70 11.03 26.98
N LYS A 203 9.86 10.48 27.39
CA LYS A 203 11.18 10.99 26.96
C LYS A 203 11.35 11.04 25.44
N SER A 204 10.71 10.12 24.73
CA SER A 204 10.72 10.00 23.28
C SER A 204 9.70 10.89 22.58
N SER A 205 8.75 11.48 23.30
CA SER A 205 7.71 12.36 22.77
C SER A 205 8.15 13.83 22.82
N MET A 206 7.67 14.63 21.88
CA MET A 206 7.75 16.09 21.98
C MET A 206 6.93 16.57 23.18
N SER A 207 7.33 17.72 23.74
CA SER A 207 6.55 18.43 24.74
C SER A 207 5.48 19.33 24.09
N TRP A 208 4.52 19.81 24.88
CA TRP A 208 3.59 20.83 24.39
C TRP A 208 4.27 22.14 23.98
N ASP A 209 5.41 22.48 24.60
CA ASP A 209 6.22 23.63 24.16
C ASP A 209 6.80 23.40 22.76
N ASP A 210 7.37 22.22 22.51
CA ASP A 210 7.88 21.85 21.18
C ASP A 210 6.76 21.95 20.13
N LEU A 211 5.57 21.42 20.42
CA LEU A 211 4.41 21.47 19.52
C LEU A 211 3.91 22.90 19.30
N ARG A 212 3.96 23.78 20.30
CA ARG A 212 3.69 25.22 20.11
C ARG A 212 4.69 25.86 19.16
N THR A 213 5.99 25.55 19.27
CA THR A 213 7.00 26.09 18.34
C THR A 213 6.77 25.62 16.90
N ILE A 214 6.27 24.40 16.72
CA ILE A 214 5.90 23.86 15.41
C ILE A 214 4.77 24.67 14.78
N VAL A 215 3.71 24.97 15.52
CA VAL A 215 2.60 25.81 15.03
C VAL A 215 3.09 27.25 14.74
N GLN A 216 3.89 27.82 15.64
CA GLN A 216 4.42 29.18 15.49
C GLN A 216 5.35 29.36 14.30
N SER A 217 5.96 28.29 13.79
CA SER A 217 6.79 28.33 12.56
C SER A 217 5.99 28.75 11.32
N GLY A 218 4.66 28.57 11.32
CA GLY A 218 3.79 28.78 10.18
C GLY A 218 3.88 27.69 9.10
N LEU A 219 4.81 26.73 9.21
CA LEU A 219 4.95 25.60 8.28
C LEU A 219 4.30 24.32 8.80
N GLY A 220 4.24 24.14 10.12
CA GLY A 220 3.69 22.95 10.77
C GLY A 220 2.22 23.08 11.13
N GLU A 221 1.43 22.05 10.80
CA GLU A 221 0.04 21.86 11.25
C GLU A 221 -0.04 20.69 12.23
N LEU A 222 -0.88 20.80 13.27
CA LEU A 222 -1.17 19.70 14.18
C LEU A 222 -2.50 19.03 13.82
N ALA A 223 -2.51 17.71 13.86
CA ALA A 223 -3.65 16.86 13.59
C ALA A 223 -3.79 15.78 14.69
N ALA A 224 -4.95 15.13 14.78
CA ALA A 224 -5.25 14.20 15.86
C ALA A 224 -4.81 12.76 15.53
N HIS A 225 -4.19 12.07 16.48
CA HIS A 225 -3.82 10.65 16.38
C HIS A 225 -4.34 9.82 17.56
N SER A 226 -5.57 10.13 18.00
CA SER A 226 -6.17 9.57 19.21
C SER A 226 -5.43 10.02 20.50
N HIS A 227 -5.98 9.74 21.68
CA HIS A 227 -5.33 10.13 22.94
C HIS A 227 -4.34 9.05 23.36
N THR A 228 -4.83 7.82 23.54
CA THR A 228 -4.07 6.68 24.04
C THR A 228 -3.20 5.99 23.00
N HIS A 229 -3.41 6.25 21.70
CA HIS A 229 -2.82 5.46 20.60
C HIS A 229 -3.15 3.96 20.69
N GLY A 230 -4.33 3.61 21.25
CA GLY A 230 -4.79 2.23 21.35
C GLY A 230 -5.36 1.67 20.04
N HIS A 231 -5.55 0.35 19.98
CA HIS A 231 -6.22 -0.33 18.87
C HIS A 231 -7.73 -0.02 18.89
N LEU A 232 -8.14 1.06 18.22
CA LEU A 232 -9.50 1.58 18.29
C LEU A 232 -10.56 0.55 17.89
N VAL A 233 -10.29 -0.27 16.86
CA VAL A 233 -11.25 -1.26 16.36
C VAL A 233 -11.29 -2.51 17.25
N GLN A 234 -10.14 -2.94 17.78
CA GLN A 234 -10.02 -4.18 18.53
C GLN A 234 -10.43 -4.03 20.00
N ASP A 235 -9.89 -3.00 20.66
CA ASP A 235 -9.86 -2.94 22.12
C ASP A 235 -10.90 -2.00 22.71
N MET A 236 -11.57 -1.20 21.86
CA MET A 236 -12.49 -0.15 22.30
C MET A 236 -13.87 -0.32 21.70
N ASN A 237 -14.91 -0.14 22.52
CA ASN A 237 -16.26 0.09 22.03
C ASN A 237 -16.46 1.53 21.52
N SER A 238 -17.60 1.78 20.89
CA SER A 238 -17.95 3.09 20.30
C SER A 238 -17.76 4.27 21.26
N GLU A 239 -18.19 4.12 22.51
CA GLU A 239 -18.12 5.19 23.51
C GLU A 239 -16.70 5.42 24.01
N GLN A 240 -15.90 4.36 24.17
CA GLN A 240 -14.47 4.48 24.47
C GLN A 240 -13.71 5.18 23.33
N ARG A 241 -13.93 4.77 22.08
CA ARG A 241 -13.30 5.38 20.90
C ARG A 241 -13.62 6.87 20.78
N LYS A 242 -14.90 7.24 20.87
CA LYS A 242 -15.31 8.65 20.78
C LYS A 242 -14.64 9.48 21.87
N ARG A 243 -14.63 9.01 23.11
CA ARG A 243 -13.96 9.70 24.22
C ARG A 243 -12.47 9.85 23.96
N ASP A 244 -11.77 8.78 23.59
CA ASP A 244 -10.33 8.80 23.30
C ASP A 244 -9.98 9.82 22.21
N ILE A 245 -10.73 9.81 21.10
CA ILE A 245 -10.53 10.73 19.99
C ILE A 245 -10.83 12.17 20.42
N LEU A 246 -11.95 12.43 21.09
CA LEU A 246 -12.33 13.79 21.51
C LEU A 246 -11.37 14.38 22.54
N VAL A 247 -10.86 13.56 23.47
CA VAL A 247 -9.81 13.98 24.41
C VAL A 247 -8.58 14.44 23.62
N SER A 248 -8.16 13.71 22.59
CA SER A 248 -7.01 14.14 21.78
C SER A 248 -7.20 15.52 21.14
N VAL A 249 -8.39 15.79 20.61
CA VAL A 249 -8.74 17.07 20.00
C VAL A 249 -8.75 18.18 21.04
N GLU A 250 -9.38 17.95 22.19
CA GLU A 250 -9.43 18.90 23.30
C GLU A 250 -8.02 19.23 23.81
N ARG A 251 -7.16 18.23 24.01
CA ARG A 251 -5.78 18.43 24.49
C ARG A 251 -4.95 19.22 23.50
N ILE A 252 -5.04 18.95 22.20
CA ILE A 252 -4.35 19.75 21.17
C ILE A 252 -4.84 21.20 21.22
N PHE A 253 -6.16 21.42 21.25
CA PHE A 253 -6.72 22.77 21.24
C PHE A 253 -6.36 23.55 22.52
N GLN A 254 -6.46 22.93 23.69
CA GLN A 254 -6.09 23.54 24.98
C GLN A 254 -4.65 24.01 25.02
N ASN A 255 -3.72 23.20 24.54
CA ASN A 255 -2.29 23.46 24.70
C ASN A 255 -1.69 24.30 23.57
N THR A 256 -2.35 24.40 22.41
CA THR A 256 -1.77 25.01 21.21
C THR A 256 -2.69 26.03 20.54
N SER A 257 -3.94 26.19 21.02
CA SER A 257 -4.99 27.01 20.40
C SER A 257 -5.30 26.65 18.93
N THR A 258 -4.82 25.49 18.47
CA THR A 258 -5.06 24.96 17.12
C THR A 258 -6.12 23.87 17.18
N MET A 259 -7.20 24.02 16.42
CA MET A 259 -8.21 22.97 16.32
C MET A 259 -7.75 21.98 15.22
N PRO A 260 -7.40 20.72 15.54
CA PRO A 260 -6.99 19.77 14.52
C PRO A 260 -8.18 19.50 13.59
N ARG A 261 -7.93 19.42 12.28
CA ARG A 261 -8.98 19.19 11.26
C ARG A 261 -8.86 17.82 10.60
N PHE A 262 -7.75 17.13 10.82
CA PHE A 262 -7.46 15.82 10.25
C PHE A 262 -7.23 14.79 11.35
N PHE A 263 -7.55 13.53 11.03
CA PHE A 263 -7.33 12.39 11.90
C PHE A 263 -6.44 11.35 11.23
N SER A 264 -5.53 10.72 11.97
CA SER A 264 -4.84 9.52 11.52
C SER A 264 -5.26 8.35 12.42
N TYR A 265 -5.59 7.21 11.83
CA TYR A 265 -5.96 6.00 12.58
C TYR A 265 -4.70 5.36 13.18
N PRO A 266 -4.60 5.18 14.51
CA PRO A 266 -3.52 4.40 15.12
C PRO A 266 -3.38 3.05 14.41
N PHE A 267 -2.13 2.71 14.07
CA PHE A 267 -1.77 1.51 13.29
C PHE A 267 -2.39 1.41 11.88
N GLY A 268 -3.26 2.34 11.46
CA GLY A 268 -4.02 2.28 10.22
C GLY A 268 -5.36 1.56 10.32
N GLU A 269 -5.77 1.17 11.53
CA GLU A 269 -6.95 0.35 11.77
C GLU A 269 -8.26 1.05 11.47
N VAL A 270 -9.09 0.39 10.65
CA VAL A 270 -10.33 0.96 10.15
C VAL A 270 -11.45 -0.09 10.12
N SER A 271 -12.61 0.28 10.66
CA SER A 271 -13.88 -0.40 10.44
C SER A 271 -14.88 0.60 9.86
N ASN A 272 -15.93 0.10 9.19
CA ASN A 272 -16.99 0.99 8.70
C ASN A 272 -17.67 1.74 9.85
N ASN A 273 -17.84 1.10 11.01
CA ASN A 273 -18.39 1.74 12.21
C ASN A 273 -17.51 2.90 12.67
N LEU A 274 -16.19 2.70 12.76
CA LEU A 274 -15.26 3.74 13.16
C LEU A 274 -15.20 4.89 12.13
N ILE A 275 -15.25 4.58 10.84
CA ILE A 275 -15.31 5.60 9.78
C ILE A 275 -16.56 6.47 9.96
N GLU A 276 -17.73 5.86 10.16
CA GLU A 276 -18.98 6.59 10.36
C GLU A 276 -19.00 7.36 11.69
N GLU A 277 -18.41 6.84 12.75
CA GLU A 277 -18.25 7.56 14.02
C GLU A 277 -17.43 8.84 13.85
N ILE A 278 -16.31 8.79 13.10
CA ILE A 278 -15.46 9.96 12.84
C ILE A 278 -16.13 10.96 11.89
N LYS A 279 -16.78 10.49 10.83
CA LYS A 279 -17.54 11.34 9.89
C LYS A 279 -18.62 12.15 10.59
N ASN A 280 -19.32 11.52 11.53
CA ASN A 280 -20.42 12.13 12.26
C ASN A 280 -19.95 12.83 13.55
N MET A 281 -18.64 12.91 13.79
CA MET A 281 -18.09 13.56 14.96
C MET A 281 -18.13 15.08 14.80
N ASN A 282 -19.27 15.67 15.16
CA ASN A 282 -19.47 17.11 15.26
C ASN A 282 -19.74 17.49 16.72
N GLN A 283 -18.92 18.37 17.29
CA GLN A 283 -19.00 18.78 18.70
C GLN A 283 -18.65 20.26 18.86
N VAL A 284 -18.97 20.82 20.03
CA VAL A 284 -18.40 22.10 20.48
C VAL A 284 -17.30 21.79 21.49
N ILE A 285 -16.06 22.13 21.15
CA ILE A 285 -14.90 21.95 22.02
C ILE A 285 -14.42 23.32 22.43
N LEU A 286 -14.50 23.62 23.73
CA LEU A 286 -14.08 24.90 24.33
C LEU A 286 -14.64 26.12 23.58
N GLY A 287 -15.94 26.07 23.27
CA GLY A 287 -16.65 27.17 22.62
C GLY A 287 -16.45 27.28 21.10
N LYS A 288 -15.71 26.35 20.46
CA LYS A 288 -15.56 26.29 19.01
C LYS A 288 -16.19 25.04 18.42
N SER A 289 -16.92 25.19 17.31
CA SER A 289 -17.39 24.05 16.53
C SER A 289 -16.21 23.26 15.98
N PHE A 290 -16.31 21.94 16.07
CA PHE A 290 -15.29 21.00 15.65
C PHE A 290 -15.92 19.87 14.84
N TYR A 291 -15.26 19.54 13.73
CA TYR A 291 -15.49 18.33 12.94
C TYR A 291 -14.20 17.95 12.21
N PHE A 292 -14.05 16.67 11.87
CA PHE A 292 -12.95 16.23 11.01
C PHE A 292 -13.28 16.44 9.55
N GLU A 293 -12.35 17.05 8.81
CA GLU A 293 -12.46 17.25 7.37
C GLU A 293 -12.06 16.02 6.55
N ALA A 294 -11.13 15.22 7.08
CA ALA A 294 -10.60 14.02 6.46
C ALA A 294 -9.88 13.15 7.49
N ALA A 295 -9.71 11.87 7.17
CA ALA A 295 -8.94 10.92 7.96
C ALA A 295 -8.03 10.03 7.09
N PHE A 296 -6.91 9.61 7.66
CA PHE A 296 -5.79 8.96 6.97
C PHE A 296 -5.47 7.58 7.56
N SER A 297 -5.42 6.57 6.70
CA SER A 297 -5.01 5.20 7.07
C SER A 297 -3.57 4.93 6.58
N THR A 298 -3.09 3.68 6.69
CA THR A 298 -1.74 3.27 6.27
C THR A 298 -1.71 2.47 4.97
N GLN A 299 -2.86 2.38 4.27
CA GLN A 299 -2.91 1.80 2.92
C GLN A 299 -2.08 2.65 1.95
N SER A 300 -1.21 1.99 1.16
CA SER A 300 -0.31 2.67 0.24
C SER A 300 -1.02 3.12 -1.03
N GLY A 301 -0.76 4.34 -1.48
CA GLY A 301 -1.32 4.85 -2.72
C GLY A 301 -1.35 6.37 -2.74
N PRO A 302 -1.52 6.96 -3.93
CA PRO A 302 -1.74 8.39 -4.06
C PRO A 302 -3.20 8.74 -3.73
N VAL A 303 -3.42 9.98 -3.32
CA VAL A 303 -4.73 10.59 -3.14
C VAL A 303 -5.22 11.13 -4.49
N GLY A 304 -6.46 10.84 -4.85
CA GLY A 304 -7.11 11.36 -6.06
C GLY A 304 -8.61 11.62 -5.87
N CYS A 305 -9.29 11.96 -6.97
CA CYS A 305 -10.68 12.43 -6.98
C CYS A 305 -11.74 11.43 -6.51
N SER A 306 -11.42 10.13 -6.44
CA SER A 306 -12.32 9.09 -5.93
C SER A 306 -11.83 8.48 -4.62
N SER A 307 -10.79 9.05 -4.00
CA SER A 307 -10.34 8.58 -2.69
C SER A 307 -11.41 8.86 -1.64
N ASP A 308 -11.65 7.89 -0.76
CA ASP A 308 -12.50 8.09 0.40
C ASP A 308 -11.80 9.04 1.38
N LEU A 309 -12.41 10.21 1.61
CA LEU A 309 -11.86 11.28 2.47
C LEU A 309 -11.58 10.82 3.90
N PHE A 310 -12.21 9.74 4.37
CA PHE A 310 -12.00 9.21 5.72
C PHE A 310 -11.14 7.95 5.72
N THR A 311 -10.52 7.57 4.60
CA THR A 311 -9.47 6.56 4.57
C THR A 311 -8.38 6.92 3.54
N LEU A 312 -7.97 8.19 3.53
CA LEU A 312 -6.98 8.68 2.57
C LEU A 312 -5.66 7.88 2.69
N PRO A 313 -5.09 7.44 1.55
CA PRO A 313 -3.88 6.61 1.54
C PRO A 313 -2.62 7.43 1.83
N ARG A 314 -1.59 6.74 2.33
CA ARG A 314 -0.26 7.30 2.60
C ARG A 314 0.82 6.27 2.31
N PHE A 315 1.97 6.72 1.82
CA PHE A 315 3.15 5.86 1.69
C PHE A 315 4.02 5.96 2.95
N ALA A 316 4.15 4.84 3.66
CA ALA A 316 5.09 4.71 4.76
C ALA A 316 6.54 4.81 4.26
N ILE A 317 7.33 5.69 4.88
CA ILE A 317 8.76 5.86 4.61
C ILE A 317 9.54 5.54 5.89
N ASN A 318 10.47 4.60 5.77
CA ASN A 318 11.40 4.16 6.80
C ASN A 318 12.77 3.90 6.16
N GLU A 319 13.77 3.45 6.92
CA GLU A 319 15.14 3.32 6.42
C GLU A 319 15.24 2.46 5.15
N LYS A 320 14.43 1.40 5.05
CA LYS A 320 14.40 0.54 3.86
C LYS A 320 13.79 1.25 2.65
N TYR A 321 12.78 2.08 2.87
CA TYR A 321 11.99 2.71 1.80
C TYR A 321 12.26 4.21 1.63
N GLY A 322 13.25 4.76 2.34
CA GLY A 322 13.65 6.15 2.31
C GLY A 322 14.86 6.43 1.42
N VAL A 323 15.51 5.39 0.89
CA VAL A 323 16.55 5.54 -0.13
C VAL A 323 15.91 5.97 -1.45
N ILE A 324 16.53 6.90 -2.18
CA ILE A 324 16.07 7.39 -3.49
C ILE A 324 16.38 6.37 -4.60
N ASP A 325 15.78 5.20 -4.51
CA ASP A 325 15.85 4.14 -5.51
C ASP A 325 14.64 4.20 -6.47
N ASP A 326 14.55 3.21 -7.36
CA ASP A 326 13.44 3.11 -8.29
C ASP A 326 12.10 2.88 -7.58
N LEU A 327 12.08 2.18 -6.45
CA LEU A 327 10.86 1.97 -5.68
C LEU A 327 10.36 3.28 -5.06
N PHE A 328 11.24 4.11 -4.50
CA PHE A 328 10.87 5.44 -4.02
C PHE A 328 10.31 6.30 -5.15
N LYS A 329 11.00 6.33 -6.30
CA LYS A 329 10.54 7.07 -7.49
C LYS A 329 9.19 6.58 -7.99
N ILE A 330 8.92 5.27 -7.95
CA ILE A 330 7.61 4.69 -8.29
C ILE A 330 6.53 5.22 -7.36
N LYS A 331 6.76 5.25 -6.04
CA LYS A 331 5.80 5.76 -5.06
C LYS A 331 5.46 7.22 -5.30
N VAL A 332 6.48 8.09 -5.42
CA VAL A 332 6.27 9.53 -5.56
C VAL A 332 5.77 9.97 -6.94
N ASN A 333 5.84 9.10 -7.95
CA ASN A 333 5.25 9.31 -9.29
C ASN A 333 4.00 8.47 -9.54
N SER A 334 3.42 7.87 -8.51
CA SER A 334 2.22 7.04 -8.65
C SER A 334 1.00 7.87 -9.02
N VAL A 335 0.12 7.26 -9.81
CA VAL A 335 -1.14 7.86 -10.29
C VAL A 335 -2.31 7.13 -9.63
N HIS A 336 -3.28 7.90 -9.15
CA HIS A 336 -4.50 7.37 -8.53
C HIS A 336 -5.33 6.59 -9.54
N LEU A 337 -5.75 5.38 -9.18
CA LEU A 337 -6.77 4.63 -9.93
C LEU A 337 -8.16 5.10 -9.47
N PRO A 338 -9.01 5.69 -10.34
CA PRO A 338 -10.40 5.96 -9.98
C PRO A 338 -11.13 4.66 -9.64
N ILE A 339 -11.66 4.56 -8.42
CA ILE A 339 -12.43 3.41 -7.95
C ILE A 339 -13.87 3.86 -7.70
N TYR A 340 -14.84 3.17 -8.30
CA TYR A 340 -16.26 3.47 -8.14
C TYR A 340 -16.93 2.59 -7.09
N ASP A 341 -16.56 1.31 -7.06
CA ASP A 341 -17.09 0.34 -6.12
C ASP A 341 -16.00 -0.66 -5.70
N TYR A 342 -16.17 -1.31 -4.55
CA TYR A 342 -15.31 -2.38 -4.08
C TYR A 342 -16.00 -3.35 -3.12
N HIS A 343 -15.44 -4.55 -2.98
CA HIS A 343 -15.86 -5.57 -2.03
C HIS A 343 -14.64 -6.34 -1.49
N PRO A 344 -14.55 -6.68 -0.18
CA PRO A 344 -15.51 -6.41 0.88
C PRO A 344 -15.67 -4.92 1.20
N LYS A 345 -16.90 -4.54 1.59
CA LYS A 345 -17.24 -3.16 1.92
C LYS A 345 -16.72 -2.75 3.29
N ASN A 346 -16.81 -3.65 4.26
CA ASN A 346 -16.20 -3.45 5.56
C ASN A 346 -14.68 -3.65 5.43
N LYS A 347 -13.93 -2.69 5.96
CA LYS A 347 -12.47 -2.78 6.03
C LYS A 347 -12.01 -3.62 7.22
N ALA A 348 -12.87 -3.80 8.22
CA ALA A 348 -12.70 -4.82 9.23
C ALA A 348 -13.22 -6.17 8.69
N VAL A 349 -12.35 -7.18 8.63
CA VAL A 349 -12.65 -8.52 8.12
C VAL A 349 -12.42 -9.53 9.22
N CYS A 350 -13.41 -10.38 9.45
CA CYS A 350 -13.33 -11.42 10.47
C CYS A 350 -12.73 -12.68 9.86
N VAL A 351 -11.79 -13.31 10.56
CA VAL A 351 -11.06 -14.49 10.04
C VAL A 351 -12.01 -15.62 9.65
N GLU A 352 -13.14 -15.75 10.35
CA GLU A 352 -14.19 -16.74 10.11
C GLU A 352 -14.88 -16.56 8.76
N GLN A 353 -14.85 -15.36 8.17
CA GLN A 353 -15.43 -15.08 6.86
C GLN A 353 -14.58 -15.67 5.71
N GLN A 354 -13.32 -16.04 5.97
CA GLN A 354 -12.43 -16.68 5.00
C GLN A 354 -12.38 -15.94 3.64
N VAL A 355 -12.31 -14.61 3.68
CA VAL A 355 -12.36 -13.77 2.47
C VAL A 355 -11.12 -14.01 1.60
N SER A 356 -11.30 -14.67 0.46
CA SER A 356 -10.23 -14.93 -0.52
C SER A 356 -10.39 -14.17 -1.84
N LYS A 357 -11.44 -13.36 -1.98
CA LYS A 357 -11.68 -12.55 -3.18
C LYS A 357 -11.96 -11.10 -2.83
N VAL A 358 -11.26 -10.20 -3.50
CA VAL A 358 -11.46 -8.75 -3.43
C VAL A 358 -11.84 -8.26 -4.82
N TYR A 359 -12.86 -7.40 -4.88
CA TYR A 359 -13.34 -6.83 -6.13
C TYR A 359 -13.25 -5.32 -6.06
N PHE A 360 -13.00 -4.68 -7.19
CA PHE A 360 -13.20 -3.25 -7.36
C PHE A 360 -13.55 -2.90 -8.80
N SER A 361 -14.33 -1.85 -8.98
CA SER A 361 -14.68 -1.33 -10.30
C SER A 361 -13.98 0.00 -10.57
N THR A 362 -13.63 0.19 -11.83
CA THR A 362 -12.96 1.38 -12.37
C THR A 362 -13.48 1.66 -13.78
N ASP A 363 -12.97 2.72 -14.42
CA ASP A 363 -13.28 3.03 -15.81
C ASP A 363 -12.73 1.93 -16.74
N SER A 364 -13.60 1.34 -17.55
CA SER A 364 -13.26 0.27 -18.49
C SER A 364 -12.29 0.69 -19.59
N HIS A 365 -12.08 1.99 -19.80
CA HIS A 365 -11.12 2.53 -20.78
C HIS A 365 -9.70 2.63 -20.22
N ILE A 366 -9.50 2.39 -18.93
CA ILE A 366 -8.16 2.36 -18.33
C ILE A 366 -7.51 1.01 -18.67
N ASP A 367 -6.38 1.07 -19.37
CA ASP A 367 -5.56 -0.12 -19.63
C ASP A 367 -4.91 -0.62 -18.33
N LEU A 368 -5.32 -1.82 -17.94
CA LEU A 368 -4.87 -2.52 -16.74
C LEU A 368 -4.28 -3.91 -17.07
N GLU A 369 -3.92 -4.21 -18.32
CA GLU A 369 -3.40 -5.53 -18.72
C GLU A 369 -2.14 -5.92 -17.91
N SER A 370 -1.32 -4.92 -17.59
CA SER A 370 -0.12 -5.09 -16.78
C SER A 370 -0.37 -5.19 -15.28
N MET A 371 -1.62 -5.10 -14.82
CA MET A 371 -1.92 -5.04 -13.39
C MET A 371 -1.43 -6.28 -12.65
N ARG A 372 -0.70 -6.07 -11.56
CA ARG A 372 -0.29 -7.11 -10.61
C ARG A 372 -0.68 -6.69 -9.20
N CYS A 373 -1.18 -7.65 -8.44
CA CYS A 373 -1.62 -7.44 -7.06
C CYS A 373 -0.82 -8.33 -6.11
N TYR A 374 -0.48 -7.77 -4.95
CA TYR A 374 0.29 -8.43 -3.91
C TYR A 374 -0.41 -8.24 -2.57
N ALA A 375 -0.66 -9.34 -1.86
CA ALA A 375 -1.18 -9.32 -0.51
C ALA A 375 -0.06 -9.51 0.53
N SER A 376 -0.33 -9.14 1.78
CA SER A 376 0.60 -9.32 2.90
C SER A 376 1.16 -10.74 2.99
N ARG A 377 2.35 -10.88 3.60
CA ARG A 377 2.99 -12.17 3.90
C ARG A 377 3.27 -13.04 2.68
N GLY A 378 3.46 -12.41 1.51
CA GLY A 378 3.76 -13.10 0.26
C GLY A 378 2.59 -13.90 -0.30
N ASN A 379 1.35 -13.58 0.11
CA ASN A 379 0.16 -14.20 -0.42
C ASN A 379 -0.03 -13.78 -1.89
N SER A 380 0.14 -14.74 -2.80
CA SER A 380 0.00 -14.50 -4.23
C SER A 380 -1.46 -14.22 -4.59
N ALA A 381 -1.65 -13.44 -5.65
CA ALA A 381 -2.98 -13.10 -6.14
C ALA A 381 -3.08 -13.28 -7.66
N ARG A 382 -4.18 -13.86 -8.12
CA ARG A 382 -4.56 -13.87 -9.53
C ARG A 382 -5.51 -12.70 -9.80
N VAL A 383 -5.25 -11.97 -10.88
CA VAL A 383 -6.02 -10.79 -11.25
C VAL A 383 -6.79 -11.11 -12.53
N ASN A 384 -8.11 -10.98 -12.50
CA ASN A 384 -8.98 -11.05 -13.67
C ASN A 384 -9.62 -9.68 -13.86
N ILE A 385 -9.61 -9.17 -15.09
CA ILE A 385 -10.14 -7.85 -15.42
C ILE A 385 -11.13 -8.03 -16.56
N SER A 386 -12.33 -7.48 -16.41
CA SER A 386 -13.30 -7.43 -17.49
C SER A 386 -14.26 -6.27 -17.35
N ASN A 387 -14.41 -5.48 -18.41
CA ASN A 387 -15.32 -4.32 -18.47
C ASN A 387 -15.21 -3.40 -17.25
N GLY A 388 -13.98 -3.08 -16.82
CA GLY A 388 -13.72 -2.20 -15.68
C GLY A 388 -13.91 -2.87 -14.30
N LEU A 389 -14.38 -4.12 -14.23
CA LEU A 389 -14.38 -4.91 -13.00
C LEU A 389 -13.05 -5.63 -12.85
N VAL A 390 -12.37 -5.42 -11.72
CA VAL A 390 -11.17 -6.15 -11.34
C VAL A 390 -11.50 -7.11 -10.20
N THR A 391 -11.21 -8.38 -10.42
CA THR A 391 -11.30 -9.45 -9.43
C THR A 391 -9.90 -9.88 -9.04
N VAL A 392 -9.59 -9.78 -7.75
CA VAL A 392 -8.35 -10.26 -7.15
C VAL A 392 -8.66 -11.51 -6.33
N GLU A 393 -8.21 -12.67 -6.82
CA GLU A 393 -8.31 -13.94 -6.12
C GLU A 393 -7.02 -14.25 -5.38
N LEU A 394 -7.08 -14.29 -4.07
CA LEU A 394 -5.96 -14.62 -3.18
C LEU A 394 -5.83 -16.14 -3.06
N GLU A 395 -4.60 -16.65 -3.08
CA GLU A 395 -4.34 -18.08 -2.85
C GLU A 395 -4.76 -18.51 -1.44
N LYS A 396 -4.59 -17.61 -0.47
CA LYS A 396 -5.01 -17.81 0.92
C LYS A 396 -5.95 -16.67 1.34
N PRO A 397 -6.94 -16.94 2.20
CA PRO A 397 -7.85 -15.90 2.64
C PRO A 397 -7.13 -14.82 3.45
N LEU A 398 -7.72 -13.62 3.48
CA LEU A 398 -7.30 -12.53 4.34
C LEU A 398 -7.21 -13.01 5.80
N GLY A 399 -6.12 -12.66 6.48
CA GLY A 399 -5.83 -13.09 7.84
C GLY A 399 -5.07 -14.42 7.94
N HIS A 400 -4.74 -15.06 6.81
CA HIS A 400 -3.96 -16.28 6.84
C HIS A 400 -2.55 -16.03 7.41
N GLY A 401 -2.09 -16.96 8.26
CA GLY A 401 -0.74 -16.93 8.82
C GLY A 401 -0.56 -15.89 9.93
N LEU A 402 -1.65 -15.33 10.44
CA LEU A 402 -1.62 -14.43 11.58
C LEU A 402 -1.32 -15.17 12.88
N SER A 403 -0.04 -15.15 13.27
CA SER A 403 0.45 -15.69 14.54
C SER A 403 0.51 -14.66 15.65
N ASN A 404 0.82 -13.39 15.33
CA ASN A 404 0.87 -12.31 16.31
C ASN A 404 -0.53 -11.69 16.50
N PRO A 405 -1.11 -11.69 17.70
CA PRO A 405 -2.39 -11.03 17.96
C PRO A 405 -2.36 -9.52 17.69
N ASN A 406 -1.19 -8.87 17.72
CA ASN A 406 -1.04 -7.44 17.47
C ASN A 406 -0.79 -7.10 15.98
N ASP A 407 -0.48 -8.10 15.13
CA ASP A 407 -0.37 -7.87 13.68
C ASP A 407 -1.69 -8.23 13.02
N ILE A 408 -2.62 -7.29 13.00
CA ILE A 408 -3.94 -7.52 12.40
C ILE A 408 -4.12 -6.84 11.05
N ARG A 409 -3.03 -6.42 10.41
CA ARG A 409 -3.12 -5.64 9.17
C ARG A 409 -2.88 -6.54 7.98
N GLU A 410 -3.81 -6.49 7.04
CA GLU A 410 -3.63 -7.09 5.73
C GLU A 410 -3.68 -6.03 4.65
N ARG A 411 -2.62 -5.96 3.84
CA ARG A 411 -2.52 -5.00 2.75
C ARG A 411 -2.69 -5.73 1.44
N LEU A 412 -3.44 -5.13 0.54
CA LEU A 412 -3.52 -5.48 -0.86
C LEU A 412 -3.02 -4.29 -1.67
N ASN A 413 -1.96 -4.48 -2.44
CA ASN A 413 -1.44 -3.45 -3.34
C ASN A 413 -1.50 -3.95 -4.78
N CYS A 414 -2.18 -3.22 -5.64
CA CYS A 414 -2.29 -3.46 -7.06
C CYS A 414 -1.62 -2.32 -7.83
N THR A 415 -0.75 -2.66 -8.76
CA THR A 415 -0.04 -1.68 -9.60
C THR A 415 -0.11 -2.08 -11.06
N ALA A 416 -0.21 -1.09 -11.95
CA ALA A 416 -0.16 -1.27 -13.40
C ALA A 416 0.72 -0.20 -14.02
N TYR A 417 1.42 -0.52 -15.11
CA TYR A 417 2.22 0.46 -15.85
C TYR A 417 1.31 1.56 -16.43
N TYR A 418 1.74 2.80 -16.28
CA TYR A 418 1.05 3.94 -16.87
C TYR A 418 2.02 5.03 -17.28
N LYS A 419 2.17 5.23 -18.59
CA LYS A 419 3.14 6.17 -19.17
C LYS A 419 4.55 5.94 -18.61
N ARG A 420 5.10 6.91 -17.87
CA ARG A 420 6.43 6.86 -17.22
C ARG A 420 6.35 6.56 -15.72
N GLY A 421 5.20 6.14 -15.22
CA GLY A 421 4.96 5.82 -13.82
C GLY A 421 4.03 4.61 -13.68
N PHE A 422 3.32 4.57 -12.56
CA PHE A 422 2.45 3.45 -12.21
C PHE A 422 1.10 3.96 -11.72
N ILE A 423 0.03 3.35 -12.20
CA ILE A 423 -1.24 3.40 -11.50
C ILE A 423 -1.09 2.57 -10.22
N TRP A 424 -1.58 3.10 -9.11
CA TRP A 424 -1.51 2.44 -7.82
C TRP A 424 -2.86 2.41 -7.13
N TYR A 425 -3.26 1.22 -6.70
CA TYR A 425 -4.40 1.00 -5.82
C TYR A 425 -3.94 0.17 -4.62
N GLY A 426 -4.00 0.76 -3.43
CA GLY A 426 -3.75 0.03 -2.20
C GLY A 426 -4.95 0.05 -1.29
N ARG A 427 -5.08 -1.04 -0.55
CA ARG A 427 -6.13 -1.26 0.42
C ARG A 427 -5.56 -1.94 1.64
N GLU A 428 -6.00 -1.48 2.80
CA GLU A 428 -5.72 -2.14 4.06
C GLU A 428 -7.01 -2.69 4.66
N PHE A 429 -6.91 -3.88 5.25
CA PHE A 429 -7.93 -4.55 6.02
C PHE A 429 -7.45 -4.73 7.46
N THR A 430 -8.36 -4.50 8.39
CA THR A 430 -8.21 -4.77 9.82
C THR A 430 -8.77 -6.16 10.08
N ILE A 431 -7.91 -7.12 10.40
CA ILE A 431 -8.29 -8.52 10.59
C ILE A 431 -8.69 -8.76 12.03
N LEU A 432 -9.93 -9.17 12.25
CA LEU A 432 -10.47 -9.36 13.58
C LEU A 432 -10.58 -10.85 13.93
N LYS A 433 -10.22 -11.17 15.17
CA LYS A 433 -10.43 -12.49 15.80
C LYS A 433 -11.30 -12.29 17.02
N ASN A 434 -12.42 -13.00 17.14
CA ASN A 434 -13.31 -12.94 18.30
C ASN A 434 -13.74 -11.51 18.73
N SER A 435 -13.98 -10.62 17.76
CA SER A 435 -14.39 -9.23 18.05
C SER A 435 -15.91 -9.07 18.03
N ALA A 436 -16.44 -8.14 18.83
CA ALA A 436 -17.85 -7.73 18.77
C ALA A 436 -18.26 -7.16 17.40
N GLU A 437 -17.30 -6.65 16.62
CA GLU A 437 -17.51 -6.22 15.22
C GLU A 437 -17.75 -7.41 14.27
N CYS A 438 -17.45 -8.65 14.69
CA CYS A 438 -17.67 -9.88 13.90
C CYS A 438 -19.05 -10.52 14.11
N SER A 439 -19.77 -10.13 15.16
CA SER A 439 -21.07 -10.69 15.54
C SER A 439 -22.26 -9.90 14.99
N LYS A 440 -22.01 -8.88 14.15
CA LYS A 440 -22.99 -8.00 13.51
C LYS A 440 -22.86 -8.10 11.99
#